data_AF-A0A6C0Y063-F1
#
_entry.id   AF-A0A6C0Y063-F1
#
_cell.length_a   1.000
_cell.length_b   1.000
_cell.length_c   1.000
_cell.angle_alpha   90.00
_cell.angle_beta   90.00
_cell.angle_gamma   90.00
#
_symmetry.space_group_name_H-M   'P 1'
#
loop_
_entity.id
_entity.type
_entity.pdbx_description
1 polymer ?
#
loop_
_entity_poly.entity_id
_entity_poly.type
_entity_poly.pdbx_seq_one_letter_code
_entity_poly.pdbx_strand_id
1 'polypeptide(L)'
;MDLKNFKLGKQRHLDEVFKKLTNLIDEPKMYGQRSGQLIFGSIASYLFTREAQIYWDEFLLKILQIKQLEDYVSLKTANDLLKPFLENFLIGNPIQAQDFLIKIDELFKYKTNRNFHYFIVSRLVTNKIYKFSNIKIGLFEQKCEQTNLSFSEKIHLNNQEITSFKKNNGTYIENDIFYDKILKEIDKFKGQTILEIENFGDKHIAEQKSVKDAEHFINELIFLRSLCRNIGFKIELNIDMTTYNGNPP
;
A
#
# COMPACT_ATOMS: atom_id res chain seq x y z
N MET A 1 -31.43 3.73 -5.11
CA MET A 1 -31.22 4.52 -3.89
C MET A 1 -30.11 5.55 -4.12
N ASP A 2 -30.21 6.75 -3.55
CA ASP A 2 -29.11 7.72 -3.46
C ASP A 2 -28.21 7.34 -2.27
N LEU A 3 -26.92 7.13 -2.53
CA LEU A 3 -25.93 6.74 -1.52
C LEU A 3 -25.68 7.83 -0.48
N LYS A 4 -26.09 9.09 -0.72
CA LYS A 4 -25.98 10.18 0.27
C LYS A 4 -26.66 9.84 1.60
N ASN A 5 -27.82 9.18 1.55
CA ASN A 5 -28.62 8.80 2.72
C ASN A 5 -28.37 7.35 3.19
N PHE A 6 -27.31 6.71 2.68
CA PHE A 6 -26.98 5.34 3.04
C PHE A 6 -26.63 5.19 4.53
N LYS A 7 -27.10 4.10 5.14
CA LYS A 7 -26.91 3.76 6.55
C LYS A 7 -26.54 2.29 6.62
N LEU A 8 -25.28 2.01 6.97
CA LEU A 8 -24.66 0.69 6.86
C LEU A 8 -25.39 -0.40 7.68
N GLY A 9 -25.91 -0.05 8.85
CA GLY A 9 -26.63 -1.00 9.71
C GLY A 9 -28.10 -1.24 9.35
N LYS A 10 -28.61 -0.66 8.25
CA LYS A 10 -30.00 -0.87 7.82
C LYS A 10 -30.08 -1.93 6.73
N GLN A 11 -30.64 -3.09 7.05
CA GLN A 11 -30.89 -4.19 6.11
C GLN A 11 -31.53 -3.71 4.81
N ARG A 12 -32.61 -2.93 4.91
CA ARG A 12 -33.31 -2.36 3.75
C ARG A 12 -32.40 -1.56 2.82
N HIS A 13 -31.45 -0.79 3.36
CA HIS A 13 -30.54 0.01 2.54
C HIS A 13 -29.55 -0.89 1.81
N LEU A 14 -29.05 -1.95 2.45
CA LEU A 14 -28.23 -2.96 1.78
C LEU A 14 -29.04 -3.65 0.67
N ASP A 15 -30.25 -4.12 0.96
CA ASP A 15 -31.11 -4.76 -0.05
C ASP A 15 -31.34 -3.84 -1.26
N GLU A 16 -31.60 -2.55 -1.04
CA GLU A 16 -31.78 -1.57 -2.12
C GLU A 16 -30.50 -1.35 -2.95
N VAL A 17 -29.32 -1.37 -2.33
CA VAL A 17 -28.04 -1.26 -3.03
C VAL A 17 -27.80 -2.50 -3.89
N PHE A 18 -27.91 -3.69 -3.30
CA PHE A 18 -27.63 -4.95 -4.00
C PHE A 18 -28.65 -5.23 -5.10
N LYS A 19 -29.95 -4.95 -4.88
CA LYS A 19 -30.96 -5.01 -5.95
C LYS A 19 -30.66 -4.05 -7.10
N LYS A 20 -30.21 -2.82 -6.80
CA LYS A 20 -29.81 -1.87 -7.84
C LYS A 20 -28.60 -2.38 -8.63
N LEU A 21 -27.60 -2.97 -7.95
CA LEU A 21 -26.45 -3.59 -8.61
C LEU A 21 -26.88 -4.72 -9.55
N THR A 22 -27.77 -5.61 -9.10
CA THR A 22 -28.33 -6.69 -9.96
C THR A 22 -28.97 -6.15 -11.22
N ASN A 23 -29.75 -5.07 -11.13
CA ASN A 23 -30.39 -4.45 -12.31
C ASN A 23 -29.41 -3.74 -13.26
N LEU A 24 -28.19 -3.47 -12.82
CA LEU A 24 -27.13 -2.82 -13.62
C LEU A 24 -26.12 -3.83 -14.18
N ILE A 25 -26.18 -5.09 -13.75
CA ILE A 25 -25.33 -6.16 -14.25
C ILE A 25 -26.01 -6.76 -15.47
N ASP A 26 -25.26 -6.90 -16.57
CA ASP A 26 -25.76 -7.64 -17.73
C ASP A 26 -25.87 -9.12 -17.34
N GLU A 27 -27.04 -9.72 -17.56
CA GLU A 27 -27.28 -11.16 -17.37
C GLU A 27 -26.20 -12.02 -18.03
N PRO A 28 -25.91 -13.22 -17.50
CA PRO A 28 -24.88 -14.12 -18.02
C PRO A 28 -25.20 -14.56 -19.45
N LYS A 29 -24.77 -13.79 -20.44
CA LYS A 29 -24.64 -14.29 -21.81
C LYS A 29 -23.41 -15.19 -21.83
N MET A 30 -23.64 -16.49 -22.03
CA MET A 30 -22.57 -17.42 -22.34
C MET A 30 -21.73 -16.88 -23.50
N TYR A 31 -20.45 -16.64 -23.21
CA TYR A 31 -19.31 -16.41 -24.09
C TYR A 31 -19.39 -15.30 -25.16
N GLY A 32 -18.33 -14.49 -25.18
CA GLY A 32 -17.85 -13.83 -26.40
C GLY A 32 -17.68 -12.31 -26.28
N GLN A 33 -16.46 -11.89 -25.93
CA GLN A 33 -15.85 -10.61 -26.28
C GLN A 33 -16.74 -9.34 -26.21
N ARG A 34 -16.60 -8.58 -25.12
CA ARG A 34 -16.34 -7.12 -25.17
C ARG A 34 -16.05 -6.60 -23.76
N SER A 35 -14.84 -6.09 -23.57
CA SER A 35 -14.37 -5.20 -22.50
C SER A 35 -15.03 -5.35 -21.11
N GLY A 36 -14.46 -6.21 -20.26
CA GLY A 36 -14.80 -6.30 -18.85
C GLY A 36 -14.04 -7.44 -18.18
N GLN A 37 -13.60 -7.25 -16.93
CA GLN A 37 -12.95 -8.32 -16.16
C GLN A 37 -13.93 -9.47 -15.95
N LEU A 38 -13.63 -10.63 -16.53
CA LEU A 38 -14.31 -11.90 -16.22
C LEU A 38 -13.95 -12.31 -14.79
N ILE A 39 -14.96 -12.58 -13.96
CA ILE A 39 -14.78 -13.12 -12.62
C ILE A 39 -15.48 -14.47 -12.60
N PHE A 40 -14.69 -15.53 -12.42
CA PHE A 40 -15.18 -16.89 -12.31
C PHE A 40 -15.56 -17.17 -10.86
N GLY A 41 -16.82 -16.98 -10.51
CA GLY A 41 -17.45 -17.70 -9.40
C GLY A 41 -17.89 -19.08 -9.90
N SER A 42 -17.78 -20.12 -9.09
CA SER A 42 -18.00 -21.53 -9.48
C SER A 42 -19.37 -21.87 -10.07
N ILE A 43 -20.34 -20.93 -10.13
CA ILE A 43 -21.69 -21.17 -10.66
C ILE A 43 -22.25 -20.00 -11.52
N ALA A 44 -21.59 -18.83 -11.61
CA ALA A 44 -22.10 -17.71 -12.42
C ALA A 44 -20.99 -16.81 -12.97
N SER A 45 -21.00 -16.57 -14.29
CA SER A 45 -20.16 -15.58 -14.98
C SER A 45 -20.98 -14.32 -15.27
N TYR A 46 -20.70 -13.20 -14.59
CA TYR A 46 -21.37 -11.92 -14.84
C TYR A 46 -20.38 -10.87 -15.35
N LEU A 47 -20.86 -9.92 -16.17
CA LEU A 47 -20.09 -8.77 -16.61
C LEU A 47 -20.59 -7.53 -15.87
N PHE A 48 -19.70 -6.88 -15.12
CA PHE A 48 -19.98 -5.55 -14.60
C PHE A 48 -20.03 -4.58 -15.78
N THR A 49 -21.21 -3.99 -16.00
CA THR A 49 -21.28 -2.80 -16.84
C THR A 49 -20.43 -1.70 -16.22
N ARG A 50 -20.02 -0.72 -17.04
CA ARG A 50 -19.31 0.46 -16.52
C ARG A 50 -20.13 1.17 -15.44
N GLU A 51 -21.45 1.22 -15.60
CA GLU A 51 -22.37 1.82 -14.62
C GLU A 51 -22.42 1.04 -13.31
N ALA A 52 -22.47 -0.30 -13.37
CA ALA A 52 -22.38 -1.15 -12.19
C ALA A 52 -21.06 -0.96 -11.44
N GLN A 53 -19.94 -0.87 -12.18
CA GLN A 53 -18.62 -0.63 -11.58
C GLN A 53 -18.54 0.72 -10.87
N ILE A 54 -19.00 1.79 -11.52
CA ILE A 54 -19.02 3.12 -10.91
C ILE A 54 -19.88 3.11 -9.63
N TYR A 55 -21.09 2.53 -9.70
CA TYR A 55 -21.98 2.48 -8.54
C TYR A 55 -21.41 1.61 -7.40
N TRP A 56 -20.70 0.53 -7.73
CA TRP A 56 -20.02 -0.31 -6.76
C TRP A 56 -18.86 0.43 -6.09
N ASP A 57 -18.01 1.12 -6.85
CA ASP A 57 -16.90 1.89 -6.32
C ASP A 57 -17.41 3.05 -5.43
N GLU A 58 -18.48 3.73 -5.82
CA GLU A 58 -19.16 4.75 -5.00
C GLU A 58 -19.70 4.15 -3.69
N PHE A 59 -20.28 2.95 -3.75
CA PHE A 59 -20.78 2.26 -2.58
C PHE A 59 -19.65 1.87 -1.62
N LEU A 60 -18.56 1.29 -2.13
CA LEU A 60 -17.38 0.96 -1.35
C LEU A 60 -16.76 2.20 -0.72
N LEU A 61 -16.61 3.28 -1.48
CA LEU A 61 -16.09 4.55 -0.97
C LEU A 61 -16.99 5.09 0.16
N LYS A 62 -18.31 5.02 -0.01
CA LYS A 62 -19.27 5.45 1.02
C LYS A 62 -19.14 4.63 2.30
N ILE A 63 -18.92 3.32 2.21
CA ILE A 63 -18.65 2.45 3.36
C ILE A 63 -17.40 2.93 4.08
N LEU A 64 -16.30 3.13 3.35
CA LEU A 64 -15.03 3.58 3.90
C LEU A 64 -15.18 4.93 4.61
N GLN A 65 -15.88 5.90 4.00
CA GLN A 65 -16.16 7.21 4.60
C GLN A 65 -16.99 7.10 5.89
N ILE A 66 -18.05 6.28 5.90
CA ILE A 66 -18.87 6.08 7.10
C ILE A 66 -18.02 5.50 8.24
N LYS A 67 -17.06 4.63 7.93
CA LYS A 67 -16.17 3.99 8.89
C LYS A 67 -14.87 4.77 9.15
N GLN A 68 -14.66 5.91 8.47
CA GLN A 68 -13.45 6.72 8.52
C GLN A 68 -12.19 5.89 8.19
N LEU A 69 -12.21 5.22 7.04
CA LEU A 69 -11.18 4.28 6.56
C LEU A 69 -10.61 4.66 5.19
N GLU A 70 -11.10 5.74 4.56
CA GLU A 70 -10.69 6.21 3.23
C GLU A 70 -9.20 6.51 3.12
N ASP A 71 -8.57 6.91 4.23
CA ASP A 71 -7.13 7.20 4.31
C ASP A 71 -6.28 5.96 4.60
N TYR A 72 -6.88 4.79 4.78
CA TYR A 72 -6.18 3.57 5.19
C TYR A 72 -6.47 2.39 4.29
N VAL A 73 -7.59 2.38 3.58
CA VAL A 73 -8.06 1.25 2.79
C VAL A 73 -8.36 1.73 1.37
N SER A 74 -7.71 1.09 0.41
CA SER A 74 -7.95 1.25 -1.01
C SER A 74 -9.27 0.59 -1.42
N LEU A 75 -9.88 1.12 -2.48
CA LEU A 75 -11.05 0.49 -3.10
C LEU A 75 -10.76 -0.94 -3.53
N LYS A 76 -9.52 -1.26 -3.93
CA LYS A 76 -9.12 -2.62 -4.26
C LYS A 76 -9.26 -3.56 -3.07
N THR A 77 -8.69 -3.21 -1.91
CA THR A 77 -8.81 -4.03 -0.69
C THR A 77 -10.24 -4.12 -0.18
N ALA A 78 -11.01 -3.03 -0.24
CA ALA A 78 -12.43 -3.06 0.11
C ALA A 78 -13.23 -3.97 -0.86
N ASN A 79 -12.94 -3.89 -2.16
CA ASN A 79 -13.55 -4.75 -3.17
C ASN A 79 -13.24 -6.22 -2.91
N ASP A 80 -11.97 -6.58 -2.74
CA ASP A 80 -11.55 -7.97 -2.53
C ASP A 80 -12.24 -8.59 -1.29
N LEU A 81 -12.52 -7.76 -0.28
CA LEU A 81 -13.19 -8.17 0.95
C LEU A 81 -14.72 -8.30 0.80
N LEU A 82 -15.36 -7.35 0.12
CA LEU A 82 -16.83 -7.21 0.12
C LEU A 82 -17.50 -7.76 -1.13
N LYS A 83 -16.76 -7.94 -2.23
CA LYS A 83 -17.27 -8.55 -3.46
C LYS A 83 -17.88 -9.93 -3.28
N PRO A 84 -17.36 -10.82 -2.40
CA PRO A 84 -18.01 -12.10 -2.13
C PRO A 84 -19.46 -11.99 -1.65
N PHE A 85 -19.85 -10.90 -0.96
CA PHE A 85 -21.27 -10.69 -0.59
C PHE A 85 -22.14 -10.44 -1.82
N LEU A 86 -21.63 -9.70 -2.81
CA LEU A 86 -22.33 -9.47 -4.07
C LEU A 86 -22.48 -10.78 -4.84
N GLU A 87 -21.40 -11.55 -4.94
CA GLU A 87 -21.41 -12.84 -5.64
C GLU A 87 -22.40 -13.81 -5.02
N ASN A 88 -22.44 -13.88 -3.68
CA ASN A 88 -23.42 -14.68 -2.94
C ASN A 88 -24.85 -14.18 -3.16
N PHE A 89 -25.06 -12.87 -3.23
CA PHE A 89 -26.38 -12.27 -3.49
C PHE A 89 -26.89 -12.60 -4.90
N LEU A 90 -26.01 -12.58 -5.90
CA LEU A 90 -26.37 -12.88 -7.29
C LEU A 90 -26.81 -14.34 -7.50
N ILE A 91 -26.35 -15.27 -6.66
CA ILE A 91 -26.80 -16.68 -6.68
C ILE A 91 -28.05 -16.93 -5.79
N GLY A 92 -28.70 -15.87 -5.31
CA GLY A 92 -29.97 -15.95 -4.58
C GLY A 92 -29.85 -16.01 -3.05
N ASN A 93 -28.66 -15.87 -2.48
CA ASN A 93 -28.49 -15.85 -1.02
C ASN A 93 -28.72 -14.44 -0.47
N PRO A 94 -29.63 -14.26 0.51
CA PRO A 94 -29.83 -12.94 1.12
C PRO A 94 -28.57 -12.51 1.89
N ILE A 95 -28.24 -11.22 1.82
CA ILE A 95 -27.16 -10.65 2.61
C ILE A 95 -27.71 -10.32 4.00
N GLN A 96 -26.99 -10.71 5.05
CA GLN A 96 -27.29 -10.26 6.41
C GLN A 96 -26.44 -9.03 6.75
N ALA A 97 -27.09 -7.96 7.21
CA ALA A 97 -26.39 -6.72 7.58
C ALA A 97 -25.34 -6.94 8.67
N GLN A 98 -25.59 -7.87 9.59
CA GLN A 98 -24.67 -8.18 10.68
C GLN A 98 -23.36 -8.82 10.17
N ASP A 99 -23.46 -9.81 9.29
CA ASP A 99 -22.28 -10.45 8.68
C ASP A 99 -21.49 -9.45 7.83
N PHE A 100 -22.19 -8.60 7.10
CA PHE A 100 -21.60 -7.52 6.31
C PHE A 100 -20.82 -6.54 7.20
N LEU A 101 -21.38 -6.15 8.34
CA LEU A 101 -20.73 -5.27 9.31
C LEU A 101 -19.49 -5.91 9.94
N ILE A 102 -19.58 -7.18 10.35
CA ILE A 102 -18.44 -7.94 10.89
C ILE A 102 -17.29 -7.96 9.88
N LYS A 103 -17.59 -8.22 8.60
CA LYS A 103 -16.56 -8.24 7.57
C LYS A 103 -15.92 -6.87 7.39
N ILE A 104 -16.70 -5.80 7.37
CA ILE A 104 -16.17 -4.43 7.29
C ILE A 104 -15.26 -4.12 8.49
N ASP A 105 -15.57 -4.65 9.66
CA ASP A 105 -14.76 -4.40 10.85
C ASP A 105 -13.34 -5.01 10.75
N GLU A 106 -13.13 -6.02 9.91
CA GLU A 106 -11.78 -6.54 9.59
C GLU A 106 -10.88 -5.49 8.94
N LEU A 107 -11.44 -4.44 8.33
CA LEU A 107 -10.68 -3.36 7.71
C LEU A 107 -10.01 -2.43 8.74
N PHE A 108 -10.49 -2.39 10.00
CA PHE A 108 -9.90 -1.51 11.01
C PHE A 108 -8.45 -1.85 11.35
N LYS A 109 -8.02 -3.09 11.10
CA LYS A 109 -6.62 -3.50 11.25
C LYS A 109 -5.66 -2.60 10.45
N TYR A 110 -6.12 -2.02 9.34
CA TYR A 110 -5.31 -1.15 8.49
C TYR A 110 -5.02 0.22 9.09
N LYS A 111 -5.80 0.67 10.10
CA LYS A 111 -5.46 1.90 10.86
C LYS A 111 -4.16 1.74 11.65
N THR A 112 -3.86 0.53 12.08
CA THR A 112 -2.65 0.21 12.87
C THR A 112 -1.60 -0.52 12.07
N ASN A 113 -1.91 -0.95 10.85
CA ASN A 113 -0.97 -1.67 10.00
C ASN A 113 0.08 -0.71 9.44
N ARG A 114 1.33 -0.88 9.87
CA ARG A 114 2.47 -0.07 9.44
C ARG A 114 3.15 -0.71 8.25
N ASN A 115 3.36 0.08 7.20
CA ASN A 115 4.12 -0.34 6.03
C ASN A 115 5.35 0.55 5.88
N PHE A 116 6.46 -0.07 5.50
CA PHE A 116 7.71 0.62 5.23
C PHE A 116 8.02 0.52 3.74
N HIS A 117 8.29 1.66 3.12
CA HIS A 117 8.71 1.74 1.72
C HIS A 117 10.11 2.36 1.63
N TYR A 118 10.94 1.82 0.76
CA TYR A 118 12.33 2.22 0.60
C TYR A 118 12.56 2.77 -0.80
N PHE A 119 13.12 3.98 -0.90
CA PHE A 119 13.41 4.65 -2.17
C PHE A 119 14.90 4.96 -2.27
N ILE A 120 15.50 4.68 -3.43
CA ILE A 120 16.88 5.08 -3.72
C ILE A 120 16.91 6.57 -4.01
N VAL A 121 17.77 7.30 -3.30
CA VAL A 121 18.03 8.72 -3.52
C VAL A 121 19.39 8.88 -4.19
N SER A 122 19.36 9.27 -5.46
CA SER A 122 20.58 9.54 -6.23
C SER A 122 21.18 10.90 -5.88
N ARG A 123 22.52 10.99 -5.86
CA ARG A 123 23.30 12.24 -5.73
C ARG A 123 23.19 12.98 -4.38
N LEU A 124 22.54 12.38 -3.40
CA LEU A 124 22.56 12.85 -2.01
C LEU A 124 23.32 11.83 -1.19
N VAL A 125 24.31 12.28 -0.42
CA VAL A 125 25.06 11.43 0.51
C VAL A 125 24.86 11.96 1.92
N THR A 126 24.56 11.06 2.84
CA THR A 126 24.37 11.36 4.26
C THR A 126 25.52 10.75 5.07
N ASN A 127 26.00 11.46 6.08
CA ASN A 127 27.00 10.97 7.01
C ASN A 127 26.41 10.21 8.22
N LYS A 128 25.09 10.25 8.41
CA LYS A 128 24.32 9.51 9.42
C LYS A 128 22.88 9.30 8.97
N ILE A 129 22.14 8.44 9.68
CA ILE A 129 20.69 8.33 9.49
C ILE A 129 20.01 9.53 10.15
N TYR A 130 19.29 10.31 9.37
CA TYR A 130 18.42 11.38 9.83
C TYR A 130 16.97 10.91 9.86
N LYS A 131 16.18 11.42 10.81
CA LYS A 131 14.75 11.11 10.95
C LYS A 131 13.93 12.39 10.96
N PHE A 132 12.88 12.42 10.14
CA PHE A 132 11.91 13.51 9.99
C PHE A 132 10.51 12.91 10.02
N SER A 133 9.82 13.00 11.16
CA SER A 133 8.48 12.40 11.33
C SER A 133 8.49 10.89 10.96
N ASN A 134 7.78 10.52 9.89
CA ASN A 134 7.65 9.18 9.33
C ASN A 134 8.74 8.83 8.29
N ILE A 135 9.66 9.75 8.00
CA ILE A 135 10.72 9.59 7.00
C ILE A 135 12.07 9.40 7.71
N LYS A 136 12.89 8.47 7.21
CA LYS A 136 14.31 8.41 7.51
C LYS A 136 15.12 8.46 6.23
N ILE A 137 16.29 9.09 6.28
CA ILE A 137 17.24 9.10 5.17
C ILE A 137 18.64 8.77 5.67
N GLY A 138 19.34 7.89 4.97
CA GLY A 138 20.69 7.49 5.34
C GLY A 138 21.32 6.55 4.31
N LEU A 139 22.61 6.27 4.44
CA LEU A 139 23.23 5.19 3.67
C LEU A 139 22.62 3.84 4.10
N PHE A 140 22.38 2.94 3.15
CA PHE A 140 21.65 1.70 3.39
C PHE A 140 22.24 0.82 4.52
N GLU A 141 23.57 0.76 4.57
CA GLU A 141 24.34 -0.04 5.54
C GLU A 141 24.67 0.74 6.82
N GLN A 142 24.31 2.02 6.89
CA GLN A 142 24.65 2.85 8.03
C GLN A 142 23.78 2.53 9.23
N LYS A 143 24.39 2.48 10.42
CA LYS A 143 23.66 2.24 11.67
C LYS A 143 22.94 3.49 12.14
N CYS A 144 21.69 3.32 12.55
CA CYS A 144 20.92 4.37 13.21
C CYS A 144 21.38 4.48 14.66
N GLU A 145 21.72 5.70 15.11
CA GLU A 145 22.18 5.97 16.49
C GLU A 145 21.18 5.49 17.56
N GLN A 146 19.88 5.53 17.25
CA GLN A 146 18.81 5.19 18.20
C GLN A 146 18.57 3.69 18.33
N THR A 147 18.63 2.94 17.23
CA THR A 147 18.29 1.51 17.21
C THR A 147 19.53 0.62 17.11
N ASN A 148 20.69 1.18 16.80
CA ASN A 148 21.93 0.46 16.48
C ASN A 148 21.77 -0.56 15.33
N LEU A 149 20.78 -0.34 14.47
CA LEU A 149 20.48 -1.16 13.28
C LEU A 149 20.57 -0.30 12.02
N SER A 150 21.08 -0.88 10.94
CA SER A 150 20.98 -0.33 9.59
C SER A 150 19.64 -0.67 8.94
N PHE A 151 19.35 -0.05 7.78
CA PHE A 151 18.17 -0.41 6.99
C PHE A 151 18.27 -1.86 6.51
N SER A 152 19.47 -2.27 6.07
CA SER A 152 19.78 -3.65 5.68
C SER A 152 19.50 -4.64 6.82
N GLU A 153 20.06 -4.40 8.01
CA GLU A 153 19.85 -5.24 9.21
C GLU A 153 18.36 -5.32 9.58
N LYS A 154 17.63 -4.20 9.53
CA LYS A 154 16.18 -4.15 9.81
C LYS A 154 15.39 -5.02 8.84
N ILE A 155 15.66 -4.95 7.53
CA ILE A 155 14.95 -5.76 6.53
C ILE A 155 15.28 -7.25 6.72
N HIS A 156 16.54 -7.59 7.01
CA HIS A 156 16.94 -8.97 7.29
C HIS A 156 16.20 -9.55 8.50
N LEU A 157 16.13 -8.83 9.61
CA LEU A 157 15.42 -9.27 10.82
C LEU A 157 13.93 -9.50 10.53
N ASN A 158 13.26 -8.54 9.88
CA ASN A 158 11.85 -8.68 9.50
C ASN A 158 11.61 -9.92 8.62
N ASN A 159 12.51 -10.19 7.68
CA ASN A 159 12.40 -11.35 6.79
C ASN A 159 12.58 -12.68 7.54
N GLN A 160 13.46 -12.73 8.54
CA GLN A 160 13.65 -13.89 9.41
C GLN A 160 12.42 -14.15 10.30
N GLU A 161 11.79 -13.09 10.83
CA GLU A 161 10.57 -13.20 11.62
C GLU A 161 9.41 -13.75 10.79
N ILE A 162 9.19 -13.20 9.58
CA ILE A 162 8.15 -13.70 8.65
C ILE A 162 8.39 -15.17 8.30
N THR A 163 9.63 -15.53 8.01
CA THR A 163 10.00 -16.91 7.68
C THR A 163 9.70 -17.86 8.83
N SER A 164 10.06 -17.47 10.06
CA SER A 164 9.79 -18.25 11.27
C SER A 164 8.29 -18.40 11.53
N PHE A 165 7.51 -17.33 11.36
CA PHE A 165 6.05 -17.35 11.50
C PHE A 165 5.39 -18.31 10.49
N LYS A 166 5.79 -18.25 9.22
CA LYS A 166 5.28 -19.17 8.19
C LYS A 166 5.58 -20.63 8.53
N LYS A 167 6.81 -20.92 9.01
CA LYS A 167 7.22 -22.27 9.42
C LYS A 167 6.37 -22.78 10.57
N ASN A 168 6.19 -21.97 11.61
CA ASN A 168 5.41 -22.35 12.79
C ASN A 168 3.93 -22.63 12.48
N ASN A 169 3.36 -21.91 11.50
CA ASN A 169 1.95 -22.07 11.11
C ASN A 169 1.74 -23.05 9.93
N GLY A 170 2.77 -23.79 9.51
CA GLY A 170 2.66 -24.77 8.42
C GLY A 170 2.34 -24.17 7.05
N THR A 171 2.53 -22.86 6.86
CA THR A 171 2.31 -22.16 5.58
C THR A 171 3.62 -21.87 4.86
N TYR A 172 4.74 -22.37 5.40
CA TYR A 172 6.03 -22.33 4.73
C TYR A 172 6.06 -23.34 3.59
N ILE A 173 6.35 -22.86 2.38
CA ILE A 173 6.50 -23.70 1.19
C ILE A 173 7.99 -23.69 0.82
N GLU A 174 8.58 -24.88 0.69
CA GLU A 174 9.96 -25.04 0.22
C GLU A 174 10.03 -24.53 -1.24
N ASN A 175 11.00 -23.67 -1.56
CA ASN A 175 11.06 -22.84 -2.78
C ASN A 175 10.08 -21.65 -2.88
N ASP A 176 9.36 -21.28 -1.81
CA ASP A 176 8.60 -20.02 -1.74
C ASP A 176 9.55 -18.84 -1.50
N ILE A 177 10.23 -18.49 -2.60
CA ILE A 177 10.81 -17.23 -3.13
C ILE A 177 10.70 -15.94 -2.28
N PHE A 178 10.72 -15.99 -0.96
CA PHE A 178 10.66 -14.81 -0.10
C PHE A 178 12.05 -14.46 0.42
N TYR A 179 12.75 -15.41 1.05
CA TYR A 179 14.06 -15.11 1.66
C TYR A 179 15.11 -14.75 0.60
N ASP A 180 15.45 -15.66 -0.31
CA ASP A 180 16.53 -15.46 -1.28
C ASP A 180 16.25 -14.36 -2.32
N LYS A 181 14.97 -14.16 -2.67
CA LYS A 181 14.59 -13.08 -3.59
C LYS A 181 14.65 -11.72 -2.92
N ILE A 182 14.23 -11.61 -1.65
CA ILE A 182 14.39 -10.36 -0.89
C ILE A 182 15.88 -10.04 -0.70
N LEU A 183 16.72 -11.04 -0.39
CA LEU A 183 18.18 -10.81 -0.30
C LEU A 183 18.76 -10.24 -1.60
N LYS A 184 18.37 -10.79 -2.76
CA LYS A 184 18.80 -10.27 -4.07
C LYS A 184 18.27 -8.87 -4.36
N GLU A 185 17.07 -8.55 -3.92
CA GLU A 185 16.50 -7.20 -4.07
C GLU A 185 17.19 -6.19 -3.13
N ILE A 186 17.55 -6.61 -1.91
CA ILE A 186 18.33 -5.83 -0.93
C ILE A 186 19.68 -5.41 -1.51
N ASP A 187 20.33 -6.28 -2.28
CA ASP A 187 21.63 -5.98 -2.90
C ASP A 187 21.60 -4.73 -3.78
N LYS A 188 20.44 -4.38 -4.37
CA LYS A 188 20.29 -3.16 -5.19
C LYS A 188 20.44 -1.87 -4.37
N PHE A 189 20.23 -1.93 -3.07
CA PHE A 189 20.31 -0.78 -2.16
C PHE A 189 21.69 -0.64 -1.52
N LYS A 190 22.59 -1.63 -1.68
CA LYS A 190 23.95 -1.56 -1.11
C LYS A 190 24.71 -0.35 -1.64
N GLY A 191 25.33 0.39 -0.71
CA GLY A 191 26.07 1.62 -1.02
C GLY A 191 25.21 2.82 -1.44
N GLN A 192 23.89 2.68 -1.48
CA GLN A 192 22.98 3.76 -1.86
C GLN A 192 22.51 4.54 -0.63
N THR A 193 22.17 5.82 -0.83
CA THR A 193 21.37 6.60 0.13
C THR A 193 19.91 6.25 -0.06
N ILE A 194 19.26 5.84 1.02
CA ILE A 194 17.88 5.35 1.01
C ILE A 194 16.99 6.25 1.83
N LEU A 195 15.79 6.48 1.32
CA LEU A 195 14.66 7.04 2.02
C LEU A 195 13.76 5.89 2.51
N GLU A 196 13.64 5.68 3.81
CA GLU A 196 12.62 4.82 4.42
C GLU A 196 11.42 5.69 4.81
N ILE A 197 10.22 5.34 4.35
CA ILE A 197 8.98 6.03 4.73
C ILE A 197 8.02 5.03 5.38
N GLU A 198 7.56 5.39 6.57
CA GLU A 198 6.54 4.66 7.33
C GLU A 198 5.15 5.26 7.04
N ASN A 199 4.21 4.45 6.59
CA ASN A 199 2.83 4.88 6.39
C ASN A 199 1.85 3.80 6.85
N PHE A 200 0.73 4.24 7.44
CA PHE A 200 -0.36 3.35 7.81
C PHE A 200 -1.26 3.05 6.62
N GLY A 201 -1.87 1.87 6.65
CA GLY A 201 -2.91 1.47 5.69
C GLY A 201 -2.71 0.07 5.13
N ASP A 202 -3.50 -0.26 4.13
CA ASP A 202 -3.19 -1.36 3.23
C ASP A 202 -1.98 -1.02 2.36
N LYS A 203 -1.49 -2.03 1.64
CA LYS A 203 -0.30 -1.91 0.80
C LYS A 203 -0.42 -0.76 -0.20
N HIS A 204 -1.58 -0.58 -0.84
CA HIS A 204 -1.72 0.36 -1.94
C HIS A 204 -1.81 1.81 -1.45
N ILE A 205 -2.59 2.08 -0.41
CA ILE A 205 -2.68 3.41 0.19
C ILE A 205 -1.34 3.81 0.78
N ALA A 206 -0.69 2.91 1.52
CA ALA A 206 0.59 3.21 2.14
C ALA A 206 1.69 3.46 1.09
N GLU A 207 1.69 2.73 -0.02
CA GLU A 207 2.61 2.95 -1.15
C GLU A 207 2.39 4.33 -1.78
N GLN A 208 1.15 4.67 -2.14
CA GLN A 208 0.82 5.97 -2.74
C GLN A 208 1.18 7.15 -1.83
N LYS A 209 0.89 7.03 -0.53
CA LYS A 209 1.29 8.04 0.46
C LYS A 209 2.80 8.16 0.54
N SER A 210 3.51 7.03 0.56
CA SER A 210 4.98 7.04 0.64
C SER A 210 5.62 7.67 -0.59
N VAL A 211 5.07 7.45 -1.79
CA VAL A 211 5.55 8.14 -3.00
C VAL A 211 5.39 9.66 -2.87
N LYS A 212 4.21 10.13 -2.46
CA LYS A 212 3.95 11.56 -2.27
C LYS A 212 4.85 12.19 -1.20
N ASP A 213 5.02 11.50 -0.08
CA ASP A 213 5.90 11.94 1.01
C ASP A 213 7.36 12.02 0.53
N ALA A 214 7.81 11.05 -0.27
CA ALA A 214 9.15 11.07 -0.87
C ALA A 214 9.33 12.26 -1.82
N GLU A 215 8.39 12.46 -2.74
CA GLU A 215 8.42 13.58 -3.68
C GLU A 215 8.43 14.93 -2.95
N HIS A 216 7.57 15.09 -1.95
CA HIS A 216 7.50 16.30 -1.14
C HIS A 216 8.82 16.57 -0.41
N PHE A 217 9.35 15.56 0.29
CA PHE A 217 10.61 15.69 1.02
C PHE A 217 11.78 16.06 0.11
N ILE A 218 11.90 15.43 -1.06
CA ILE A 218 12.96 15.76 -2.02
C ILE A 218 12.79 17.19 -2.56
N ASN A 219 11.55 17.62 -2.85
CA ASN A 219 11.27 18.99 -3.29
C ASN A 219 11.65 20.03 -2.22
N GLU A 220 11.37 19.75 -0.95
CA GLU A 220 11.79 20.62 0.16
C GLU A 220 13.32 20.72 0.25
N LEU A 221 14.05 19.61 0.11
CA LEU A 221 15.51 19.62 0.08
C LEU A 221 16.06 20.44 -1.09
N ILE A 222 15.46 20.33 -2.29
CA ILE A 222 15.84 21.12 -3.46
C ILE A 222 15.58 22.61 -3.21
N PHE A 223 14.42 22.94 -2.64
CA PHE A 223 14.05 24.30 -2.29
C PHE A 223 15.01 24.92 -1.26
N LEU A 224 15.30 24.21 -0.16
CA LEU A 224 16.25 24.68 0.87
C LEU A 224 17.63 24.92 0.26
N ARG A 225 18.12 24.02 -0.60
CA ARG A 225 19.38 24.21 -1.31
C ARG A 225 19.37 25.49 -2.17
N SER A 226 18.25 25.79 -2.83
CA SER A 226 18.11 27.00 -3.66
C SER A 226 18.21 28.29 -2.82
N LEU A 227 17.67 28.29 -1.60
CA LEU A 227 17.76 29.43 -0.68
C LEU A 227 19.18 29.61 -0.14
N CYS A 228 19.85 28.51 0.23
CA CYS A 228 21.22 28.53 0.72
C CYS A 228 22.25 28.97 -0.34
N ARG A 229 21.93 28.92 -1.64
CA ARG A 229 22.82 29.48 -2.68
C ARG A 229 22.84 31.01 -2.69
N ASN A 230 21.78 31.66 -2.19
CA ASN A 230 21.62 33.12 -2.22
C ASN A 230 22.00 33.81 -0.89
N ILE A 231 22.15 33.04 0.19
CA ILE A 231 22.52 33.52 1.52
C ILE A 231 23.82 32.80 1.85
N GLY A 232 24.90 33.53 2.15
CA GLY A 232 26.27 33.01 2.36
C GLY A 232 26.49 32.01 3.51
N PHE A 233 25.48 31.21 3.87
CA PHE A 233 25.61 30.04 4.72
C PHE A 233 26.22 28.88 3.92
N LYS A 234 27.50 28.61 4.18
CA LYS A 234 28.07 27.28 3.93
C LYS A 234 27.43 26.32 4.94
N ILE A 235 26.48 25.50 4.50
CA ILE A 235 26.31 24.19 5.14
C ILE A 235 27.58 23.43 4.75
N GLU A 236 28.51 23.25 5.69
CA GLU A 236 29.62 22.31 5.52
C GLU A 236 29.05 20.88 5.49
N LEU A 237 28.61 20.48 4.29
CA LEU A 237 28.62 19.08 3.90
C LEU A 237 30.10 18.73 3.72
N ASN A 238 30.67 18.01 4.69
CA ASN A 238 31.97 17.38 4.52
C ASN A 238 31.86 16.38 3.38
N ILE A 239 32.17 16.84 2.17
CA ILE A 239 32.42 16.01 1.01
C ILE A 239 33.84 15.51 1.20
N ASP A 240 33.97 14.27 1.65
CA ASP A 240 35.26 13.63 1.74
C ASP A 240 35.82 13.49 0.31
N MET A 241 36.87 14.25 0.00
CA MET A 241 37.55 14.25 -1.30
C MET A 241 38.70 13.24 -1.36
N THR A 242 38.73 12.24 -0.47
CA THR A 242 39.74 11.19 -0.52
C THR A 242 39.35 10.09 -1.50
N THR A 243 39.47 10.37 -2.80
CA THR A 243 39.95 9.39 -3.81
C THR A 243 40.11 10.12 -5.15
N TYR A 244 41.18 10.90 -5.30
CA TYR A 244 41.83 11.08 -6.60
C TYR A 244 43.31 11.41 -6.36
N ASN A 245 44.02 10.45 -5.76
CA ASN A 245 45.47 10.38 -5.88
C ASN A 245 45.80 9.43 -7.02
N GLY A 246 46.14 10.01 -8.17
CA GLY A 246 46.64 9.30 -9.34
C GLY A 246 47.35 10.29 -10.24
N ASN A 247 48.62 10.56 -9.92
CA ASN A 247 49.55 11.35 -10.71
C ASN A 247 49.86 10.70 -12.08
N PRO A 248 50.38 11.47 -13.05
CA PRO A 248 50.34 11.14 -14.48
C PRO A 248 51.46 10.20 -14.95
N PRO A 249 51.23 9.51 -16.08
CA PRO A 249 52.15 9.48 -17.22
C PRO A 249 51.53 10.09 -18.48
#